data_AF-A0A7Y5Q5A9-F1
#
_entry.id   AF-A0A7Y5Q5A9-F1
#
_cell.length_a   1.000
_cell.length_b   1.000
_cell.length_c   1.000
_cell.angle_alpha   90.00
_cell.angle_beta   90.00
_cell.angle_gamma   90.00
#
_symmetry.space_group_name_H-M   'P 1'
#
loop_
_entity.id
_entity.type
_entity.pdbx_description
1 polymer ?
#
loop_
_entity_poly.entity_id
_entity_poly.type
_entity_poly.pdbx_seq_one_letter_code
_entity_poly.pdbx_strand_id
1 'polypeptide(L)'
;MLLAVLAALPLGGCGQRQAVESATTSKLEDVPNDTGGYAGDLAQPPAERAVVDVESNIQAGKLTDSSDPIREGETEEGHHDEDKDKPKEPAEPPKPATRDASGDSKWDSVAHPVAAVQTNKGIFYLELYADVAPKHVENFKKLAKQKFYDGIFIHRVEPGFVMQAGDPLTRQQGPQGPEVGTGGPGWTVPAEFSNKPHLRGTLSMARSQDPNSGGSQFFVCLDRAAALDGKYTVFGQVLGDGMDVVDKLEVGDQLQFVWMAHE
;
A
#
# COMPACT_ATOMS: atom_id res chain seq x y z
N MET A 1 -60.77 28.67 -32.38
CA MET A 1 -61.81 29.70 -32.19
C MET A 1 -63.10 28.99 -31.81
N LEU A 2 -63.73 29.43 -30.71
CA LEU A 2 -65.00 28.98 -30.11
C LEU A 2 -64.97 27.56 -29.51
N LEU A 3 -65.45 27.27 -28.30
CA LEU A 3 -66.28 28.01 -27.35
C LEU A 3 -66.02 27.43 -25.93
N ALA A 4 -65.92 28.29 -24.93
CA ALA A 4 -65.91 27.92 -23.52
C ALA A 4 -67.35 27.88 -22.97
N VAL A 5 -67.69 26.90 -22.13
CA VAL A 5 -68.81 27.01 -21.17
C VAL A 5 -68.38 26.44 -19.82
N LEU A 6 -68.68 27.27 -18.82
CA LEU A 6 -68.36 27.25 -17.40
C LEU A 6 -69.44 26.48 -16.61
N ALA A 7 -69.06 25.72 -15.58
CA ALA A 7 -69.94 25.34 -14.45
C ALA A 7 -69.05 24.93 -13.26
N ALA A 8 -68.81 25.83 -12.30
CA ALA A 8 -69.57 26.04 -11.06
C ALA A 8 -69.27 25.00 -9.95
N LEU A 9 -68.50 25.45 -8.96
CA LEU A 9 -68.23 24.82 -7.65
C LEU A 9 -69.45 24.93 -6.72
N PRO A 10 -69.48 24.14 -5.64
CA PRO A 10 -69.76 24.75 -4.34
C PRO A 10 -68.70 24.46 -3.25
N LEU A 11 -68.62 25.48 -2.41
CA LEU A 11 -67.87 25.73 -1.18
C LEU A 11 -68.10 24.70 -0.06
N GLY A 12 -67.11 24.58 0.83
CA GLY A 12 -67.38 24.50 2.28
C GLY A 12 -66.63 23.42 3.06
N GLY A 13 -65.66 23.83 3.89
CA GLY A 13 -65.08 22.97 4.94
C GLY A 13 -63.83 23.56 5.59
N CYS A 14 -64.02 24.39 6.62
CA CYS A 14 -63.00 25.05 7.45
C CYS A 14 -62.45 24.16 8.59
N GLY A 15 -61.20 24.42 8.99
CA GLY A 15 -60.66 24.29 10.37
C GLY A 15 -60.23 22.89 10.81
N GLN A 16 -59.12 22.65 11.51
CA GLN A 16 -58.33 23.50 12.42
C GLN A 16 -56.83 23.16 12.38
N ARG A 17 -56.03 24.18 12.70
CA ARG A 17 -54.62 24.13 13.09
C ARG A 17 -54.45 23.55 14.49
N GLN A 18 -53.34 22.87 14.75
CA GLN A 18 -52.52 23.21 15.93
C GLN A 18 -51.06 22.77 15.74
N ALA A 19 -50.16 23.70 16.08
CA ALA A 19 -48.72 23.51 16.21
C ALA A 19 -48.38 23.33 17.69
N VAL A 20 -47.32 22.59 18.01
CA VAL A 20 -46.51 22.82 19.20
C VAL A 20 -45.06 22.35 18.98
N GLU A 21 -44.12 23.23 19.36
CA GLU A 21 -42.68 23.06 19.45
C GLU A 21 -42.27 22.13 20.62
N SER A 22 -41.05 21.56 20.57
CA SER A 22 -39.95 21.89 21.49
C SER A 22 -38.84 20.83 21.49
N ALA A 23 -37.61 21.31 21.64
CA ALA A 23 -36.34 20.61 21.70
C ALA A 23 -36.16 19.71 22.94
N THR A 24 -35.11 18.86 22.95
CA THR A 24 -33.96 18.88 23.89
C THR A 24 -33.32 17.48 24.11
N THR A 25 -32.02 17.39 23.77
CA THR A 25 -30.93 16.65 24.45
C THR A 25 -30.68 15.12 24.32
N SER A 26 -29.36 14.89 24.17
CA SER A 26 -28.44 13.74 24.13
C SER A 26 -28.72 12.40 24.83
N LYS A 27 -28.24 11.34 24.16
CA LYS A 27 -27.53 10.13 24.66
C LYS A 27 -26.96 9.44 23.41
N LEU A 28 -25.66 9.39 23.06
CA LEU A 28 -24.45 8.85 23.70
C LEU A 28 -24.61 7.48 24.37
N GLU A 29 -23.81 6.52 23.86
CA GLU A 29 -23.53 5.13 24.30
C GLU A 29 -24.55 4.09 23.75
N ASP A 30 -24.20 3.06 22.96
CA ASP A 30 -23.00 2.20 22.91
C ASP A 30 -22.56 1.86 21.46
N VAL A 31 -21.29 2.12 21.12
CA VAL A 31 -20.61 1.49 19.97
C VAL A 31 -19.65 0.47 20.55
N PRO A 32 -19.75 -0.83 20.22
CA PRO A 32 -18.78 -1.79 20.69
C PRO A 32 -17.39 -1.41 20.17
N ASN A 33 -16.48 -1.23 21.11
CA ASN A 33 -15.04 -1.05 20.91
C ASN A 33 -14.49 -2.32 20.25
N ASP A 34 -14.47 -2.39 18.92
CA ASP A 34 -13.76 -3.43 18.19
C ASP A 34 -12.32 -2.96 17.97
N THR A 35 -11.48 -3.36 18.91
CA THR A 35 -10.05 -3.14 18.90
C THR A 35 -9.42 -3.82 17.69
N GLY A 36 -8.79 -3.00 16.84
CA GLY A 36 -8.12 -3.36 15.60
C GLY A 36 -7.53 -4.78 15.53
N GLY A 37 -7.94 -5.50 14.49
CA GLY A 37 -7.30 -6.69 13.97
C GLY A 37 -7.27 -6.59 12.45
N TYR A 38 -6.07 -6.40 11.88
CA TYR A 38 -5.84 -6.52 10.45
C TYR A 38 -5.84 -8.01 10.04
N ALA A 39 -5.99 -8.27 8.73
CA ALA A 39 -5.78 -9.57 8.06
C ALA A 39 -6.98 -10.52 7.87
N GLY A 40 -8.13 -10.01 7.39
CA GLY A 40 -9.28 -10.86 7.04
C GLY A 40 -9.56 -11.09 5.55
N ASP A 41 -9.49 -10.05 4.71
CA ASP A 41 -10.29 -10.04 3.47
C ASP A 41 -9.51 -10.24 2.16
N LEU A 42 -8.29 -10.78 2.25
CA LEU A 42 -7.49 -11.22 1.10
C LEU A 42 -7.30 -12.76 1.02
N ALA A 43 -7.99 -13.54 1.86
CA ALA A 43 -8.09 -15.00 1.73
C ALA A 43 -9.50 -15.33 1.20
N GLN A 44 -9.74 -16.11 0.14
CA GLN A 44 -9.27 -17.47 -0.13
C GLN A 44 -9.37 -17.81 -1.64
N PRO A 45 -8.45 -18.58 -2.24
CA PRO A 45 -8.74 -19.47 -3.37
C PRO A 45 -9.18 -20.89 -2.90
N PRO A 46 -9.87 -21.70 -3.73
CA PRO A 46 -10.69 -22.84 -3.28
C PRO A 46 -9.88 -24.09 -2.88
N ALA A 47 -10.50 -24.89 -2.01
CA ALA A 47 -9.98 -26.11 -1.38
C ALA A 47 -9.53 -27.22 -2.36
N GLU A 48 -8.49 -28.01 -2.00
CA GLU A 48 -8.61 -29.44 -1.62
C GLU A 48 -7.25 -30.15 -1.34
N ARG A 49 -7.20 -30.90 -0.20
CA ARG A 49 -6.34 -32.05 0.22
C ARG A 49 -4.82 -31.85 0.43
N ALA A 50 -4.13 -32.47 1.41
CA ALA A 50 -4.44 -33.47 2.43
C ALA A 50 -3.52 -33.26 3.66
N VAL A 51 -4.01 -33.66 4.83
CA VAL A 51 -3.34 -33.61 6.14
C VAL A 51 -2.17 -34.60 6.24
N VAL A 52 -1.05 -34.15 6.82
CA VAL A 52 -0.03 -35.03 7.43
C VAL A 52 0.24 -34.48 8.83
N ASP A 53 -0.18 -35.24 9.84
CA ASP A 53 0.11 -35.03 11.25
C ASP A 53 1.62 -35.06 11.52
N VAL A 54 2.13 -34.06 12.23
CA VAL A 54 3.47 -34.11 12.86
C VAL A 54 3.39 -33.54 14.28
N GLU A 55 2.74 -34.26 15.19
CA GLU A 55 3.15 -34.26 16.58
C GLU A 55 4.29 -35.27 16.74
N SER A 56 5.52 -34.78 16.97
CA SER A 56 6.56 -35.39 17.83
C SER A 56 7.95 -34.82 17.52
N ASN A 57 8.77 -34.75 18.58
CA ASN A 57 10.23 -34.55 18.62
C ASN A 57 10.64 -33.06 18.74
N ILE A 58 11.30 -32.57 19.79
CA ILE A 58 12.29 -33.17 20.69
C ILE A 58 12.27 -32.42 22.05
N GLN A 59 12.03 -33.16 23.14
CA GLN A 59 12.40 -32.80 24.50
C GLN A 59 13.28 -33.94 25.03
N ALA A 60 14.57 -33.69 25.27
CA ALA A 60 15.34 -34.23 26.42
C ALA A 60 16.86 -33.98 26.30
N GLY A 61 17.41 -33.44 27.38
CA GLY A 61 18.78 -33.70 27.84
C GLY A 61 19.77 -32.57 27.58
N LYS A 62 20.64 -32.17 28.50
CA LYS A 62 20.90 -32.56 29.89
C LYS A 62 21.88 -31.49 30.40
N LEU A 63 21.53 -30.80 31.49
CA LEU A 63 22.41 -29.86 32.18
C LEU A 63 23.50 -30.65 32.90
N THR A 64 24.77 -30.32 32.65
CA THR A 64 25.88 -30.71 33.51
C THR A 64 26.66 -29.46 33.90
N ASP A 65 26.59 -29.19 35.19
CA ASP A 65 27.42 -28.33 36.01
C ASP A 65 28.90 -28.73 35.93
N SER A 66 29.81 -27.75 35.81
CA SER A 66 31.22 -27.83 36.26
C SER A 66 31.86 -26.44 36.23
N SER A 67 32.08 -25.92 37.42
CA SER A 67 33.00 -24.83 37.77
C SER A 67 34.46 -25.17 37.47
N ASP A 68 35.24 -24.19 36.97
CA ASP A 68 36.58 -23.83 37.48
C ASP A 68 37.21 -22.62 36.71
N PRO A 69 38.18 -21.90 37.31
CA PRO A 69 38.38 -20.46 37.11
C PRO A 69 39.40 -20.06 36.03
N ILE A 70 39.20 -18.88 35.42
CA ILE A 70 40.14 -18.25 34.49
C ILE A 70 41.33 -17.67 35.25
N ARG A 71 42.52 -18.08 34.81
CA ARG A 71 43.86 -17.68 35.22
C ARG A 71 44.40 -16.58 34.30
N GLU A 72 45.12 -15.62 34.87
CA GLU A 72 45.79 -14.50 34.20
C GLU A 72 46.89 -14.94 33.21
N GLY A 73 47.05 -14.13 32.14
CA GLY A 73 48.17 -14.11 31.19
C GLY A 73 47.92 -12.96 30.19
N GLU A 74 48.53 -11.79 30.40
CA GLU A 74 49.76 -11.31 29.73
C GLU A 74 49.60 -11.00 28.23
N THR A 75 49.50 -9.69 27.97
CA THR A 75 50.13 -8.88 26.90
C THR A 75 50.35 -9.49 25.52
N GLU A 76 49.71 -8.90 24.49
CA GLU A 76 50.39 -8.58 23.23
C GLU A 76 49.89 -7.24 22.68
N GLU A 77 50.85 -6.37 22.37
CA GLU A 77 50.67 -5.10 21.66
C GLU A 77 50.30 -5.36 20.20
N GLY A 78 49.31 -4.63 19.69
CA GLY A 78 48.90 -4.70 18.28
C GLY A 78 48.20 -3.43 17.83
N HIS A 79 49.00 -2.50 17.31
CA HIS A 79 48.68 -1.45 16.32
C HIS A 79 47.23 -0.94 16.24
N HIS A 80 47.04 0.28 16.74
CA HIS A 80 45.95 1.18 16.34
C HIS A 80 46.11 1.53 14.85
N ASP A 81 45.34 0.86 13.99
CA ASP A 81 44.95 1.41 12.69
C ASP A 81 43.53 1.99 12.87
N GLU A 82 43.48 3.21 13.38
CA GLU A 82 42.30 4.07 13.25
C GLU A 82 42.22 4.58 11.81
N ASP A 83 41.55 3.87 10.91
CA ASP A 83 40.72 4.52 9.88
C ASP A 83 39.81 3.50 9.19
N LYS A 84 38.64 3.98 8.75
CA LYS A 84 37.56 3.28 8.01
C LYS A 84 36.46 2.64 8.85
N ASP A 85 35.73 3.48 9.58
CA ASP A 85 34.27 3.33 9.58
C ASP A 85 33.60 4.69 9.46
N LYS A 86 33.62 5.23 8.24
CA LYS A 86 32.83 6.41 7.89
C LYS A 86 31.48 5.90 7.39
N PRO A 87 30.34 6.27 8.01
CA PRO A 87 29.03 5.91 7.51
C PRO A 87 28.91 6.31 6.04
N LYS A 88 28.63 5.33 5.18
CA LYS A 88 28.39 5.53 3.76
C LYS A 88 27.18 6.47 3.66
N GLU A 89 27.43 7.68 3.18
CA GLU A 89 26.41 8.69 2.89
C GLU A 89 25.23 8.02 2.18
N PRO A 90 23.97 8.26 2.60
CA PRO A 90 22.81 7.66 1.95
C PRO A 90 22.91 7.97 0.45
N ALA A 91 22.97 6.93 -0.38
CA ALA A 91 23.13 7.10 -1.82
C ALA A 91 22.03 8.07 -2.30
N GLU A 92 22.40 9.15 -2.98
CA GLU A 92 21.40 9.99 -3.62
C GLU A 92 20.65 9.14 -4.67
N PRO A 93 19.33 9.35 -4.86
CA PRO A 93 18.62 8.67 -5.93
C PRO A 93 19.36 8.89 -7.25
N PRO A 94 19.53 7.86 -8.08
CA PRO A 94 20.19 8.02 -9.36
C PRO A 94 19.50 9.15 -10.12
N LYS A 95 20.28 10.14 -10.57
CA LYS A 95 19.76 11.24 -11.40
C LYS A 95 18.93 10.61 -12.51
N PRO A 96 17.65 11.01 -12.69
CA PRO A 96 16.81 10.40 -13.71
C PRO A 96 17.51 10.57 -15.05
N ALA A 97 17.89 9.46 -15.68
CA ALA A 97 18.46 9.45 -17.02
C ALA A 97 17.35 9.83 -17.98
N THR A 98 17.13 11.13 -18.18
CA THR A 98 15.98 11.64 -18.94
C THR A 98 16.25 11.84 -20.42
N ARG A 99 17.47 11.59 -20.90
CA ARG A 99 17.81 11.70 -22.32
C ARG A 99 18.88 10.69 -22.70
N ASP A 100 18.56 9.81 -23.64
CA ASP A 100 19.60 9.08 -24.34
C ASP A 100 20.30 10.00 -25.35
N ALA A 101 21.36 9.51 -25.99
CA ALA A 101 22.15 10.30 -26.95
C ALA A 101 21.37 10.73 -28.21
N SER A 102 20.12 10.27 -28.39
CA SER A 102 19.27 10.64 -29.53
C SER A 102 18.48 11.94 -29.29
N GLY A 103 18.36 12.39 -28.04
CA GLY A 103 17.56 13.55 -27.67
C GLY A 103 16.08 13.25 -27.41
N ASP A 104 15.63 12.03 -27.72
CA ASP A 104 14.31 11.53 -27.35
C ASP A 104 14.28 11.23 -25.84
N SER A 105 13.26 11.72 -25.14
CA SER A 105 12.98 11.24 -23.80
C SER A 105 12.45 9.82 -23.94
N LYS A 106 12.94 8.92 -23.07
CA LYS A 106 12.37 7.56 -22.89
C LYS A 106 10.84 7.56 -22.75
N TRP A 107 10.25 8.71 -22.39
CA TRP A 107 8.85 8.88 -22.05
C TRP A 107 8.03 9.67 -23.08
N ASP A 108 8.59 10.10 -24.22
CA ASP A 108 7.87 10.98 -25.19
C ASP A 108 6.61 10.34 -25.79
N SER A 109 6.47 9.02 -25.70
CA SER A 109 5.27 8.28 -26.15
C SER A 109 4.26 7.98 -25.03
N VAL A 110 4.55 8.34 -23.78
CA VAL A 110 3.70 8.03 -22.62
C VAL A 110 2.80 9.23 -22.32
N ALA A 111 1.49 9.01 -22.38
CA ALA A 111 0.50 10.08 -22.18
C ALA A 111 0.30 10.47 -20.70
N HIS A 112 0.82 9.68 -19.78
CA HIS A 112 0.59 9.77 -18.36
C HIS A 112 1.90 10.02 -17.58
N PRO A 113 1.82 10.60 -16.37
CA PRO A 113 2.99 10.72 -15.49
C PRO A 113 3.65 9.35 -15.24
N VAL A 114 4.98 9.35 -15.14
CA VAL A 114 5.76 8.14 -14.88
C VAL A 114 6.50 8.28 -13.56
N ALA A 115 6.33 7.32 -12.67
CA ALA A 115 7.15 7.17 -11.47
C ALA A 115 8.22 6.09 -11.69
N ALA A 116 9.40 6.29 -11.11
CA ALA A 116 10.44 5.28 -11.03
C ALA A 116 10.53 4.75 -9.61
N VAL A 117 10.71 3.43 -9.49
CA VAL A 117 10.86 2.72 -8.22
C VAL A 117 12.19 1.97 -8.27
N GLN A 118 13.19 2.48 -7.56
CA GLN A 118 14.45 1.78 -7.33
C GLN A 118 14.28 0.82 -6.16
N THR A 119 14.61 -0.44 -6.38
CA THR A 119 14.71 -1.46 -5.35
C THR A 119 16.12 -2.03 -5.29
N ASN A 120 16.42 -2.82 -4.27
CA ASN A 120 17.65 -3.61 -4.21
C ASN A 120 17.71 -4.75 -5.27
N LYS A 121 16.64 -5.02 -6.02
CA LYS A 121 16.61 -5.98 -7.14
C LYS A 121 16.62 -5.31 -8.52
N GLY A 122 16.61 -3.97 -8.59
CA GLY A 122 16.60 -3.19 -9.84
C GLY A 122 15.59 -2.05 -9.83
N ILE A 123 15.52 -1.32 -10.95
CA ILE A 123 14.56 -0.23 -11.16
C ILE A 123 13.44 -0.73 -12.05
N PHE A 124 12.19 -0.43 -11.68
CA PHE A 124 11.05 -0.51 -12.58
C PHE A 124 10.30 0.82 -12.62
N TYR A 125 9.44 1.00 -13.63
CA TYR A 125 8.72 2.23 -13.86
C TYR A 125 7.21 1.98 -13.86
N LEU A 126 6.46 2.96 -13.36
CA LEU A 126 5.02 2.94 -13.22
C LEU A 126 4.42 4.07 -14.04
N GLU A 127 3.55 3.74 -14.98
CA GLU A 127 2.65 4.71 -15.61
C GLU A 127 1.46 4.98 -14.69
N LEU A 128 1.12 6.25 -14.44
CA LEU A 128 0.11 6.65 -13.47
C LEU A 128 -1.15 7.20 -14.17
N TYR A 129 -2.26 6.49 -14.09
CA TYR A 129 -3.52 6.82 -14.78
C TYR A 129 -4.28 7.98 -14.13
N ALA A 130 -3.81 9.21 -14.36
CA ALA A 130 -4.41 10.42 -13.82
C ALA A 130 -5.84 10.68 -14.34
N ASP A 131 -6.18 10.10 -15.49
CA ASP A 131 -7.52 10.11 -16.08
C ASP A 131 -8.51 9.16 -15.37
N VAL A 132 -8.00 8.14 -14.69
CA VAL A 132 -8.80 7.07 -14.05
C VAL A 132 -8.92 7.24 -12.55
N ALA A 133 -7.81 7.58 -11.88
CA ALA A 133 -7.77 7.76 -10.44
C ALA A 133 -6.97 9.03 -10.08
N PRO A 134 -7.48 10.23 -10.46
CA PRO A 134 -6.75 11.49 -10.32
C PRO A 134 -6.29 11.74 -8.88
N LYS A 135 -7.11 11.44 -7.87
CA LYS A 135 -6.74 11.69 -6.46
C LYS A 135 -5.65 10.74 -5.99
N HIS A 136 -5.70 9.47 -6.41
CA HIS A 136 -4.66 8.51 -6.07
C HIS A 136 -3.33 8.83 -6.74
N VAL A 137 -3.37 9.26 -8.01
CA VAL A 137 -2.15 9.70 -8.71
C VAL A 137 -1.57 10.95 -8.05
N GLU A 138 -2.38 11.96 -7.75
CA GLU A 138 -1.92 13.16 -7.03
C GLU A 138 -1.29 12.80 -5.67
N ASN A 139 -1.95 11.93 -4.91
CA ASN A 139 -1.47 11.46 -3.61
C ASN A 139 -0.14 10.70 -3.73
N PHE A 140 -0.02 9.74 -4.66
CA PHE A 140 1.21 9.00 -4.89
C PHE A 140 2.36 9.93 -5.30
N LYS A 141 2.10 10.87 -6.22
CA LYS A 141 3.07 11.90 -6.64
C LYS A 141 3.54 12.75 -5.47
N LYS A 142 2.61 13.20 -4.61
CA LYS A 142 2.92 13.96 -3.39
C LYS A 142 3.83 13.16 -2.45
N LEU A 143 3.49 11.91 -2.17
CA LEU A 143 4.26 11.03 -1.29
C LEU A 143 5.66 10.75 -1.85
N ALA A 144 5.78 10.47 -3.16
CA ALA A 144 7.06 10.29 -3.82
C ALA A 144 7.94 11.55 -3.74
N LYS A 145 7.38 12.73 -4.03
CA LYS A 145 8.10 14.02 -3.91
C LYS A 145 8.56 14.32 -2.48
N GLN A 146 7.85 13.81 -1.49
CA GLN A 146 8.20 13.92 -0.07
C GLN A 146 9.16 12.82 0.41
N LYS A 147 9.64 11.94 -0.48
CA LYS A 147 10.47 10.78 -0.14
C LYS A 147 9.81 9.83 0.86
N PHE A 148 8.47 9.82 0.91
CA PHE A 148 7.70 9.03 1.87
C PHE A 148 7.95 7.52 1.70
N TYR A 149 8.17 7.06 0.46
CA TYR A 149 8.39 5.66 0.15
C TYR A 149 9.83 5.20 0.36
N ASP A 150 10.78 6.13 0.48
CA ASP A 150 12.20 5.79 0.57
C ASP A 150 12.48 4.99 1.85
N GLY A 151 13.14 3.86 1.68
CA GLY A 151 13.49 2.93 2.74
C GLY A 151 12.34 2.04 3.25
N ILE A 152 11.12 2.13 2.68
CA ILE A 152 10.02 1.22 3.00
C ILE A 152 10.32 -0.18 2.46
N PHE A 153 9.97 -1.21 3.22
CA PHE A 153 10.10 -2.58 2.77
C PHE A 153 8.82 -3.07 2.09
N ILE A 154 9.01 -3.98 1.14
CA ILE A 154 7.98 -4.86 0.63
C ILE A 154 7.64 -5.82 1.76
N HIS A 155 6.43 -5.70 2.29
CA HIS A 155 6.00 -6.46 3.47
C HIS A 155 5.14 -7.67 3.11
N ARG A 156 4.63 -7.74 1.88
CA ARG A 156 3.84 -8.87 1.42
C ARG A 156 4.11 -9.17 -0.05
N VAL A 157 4.45 -10.42 -0.33
CA VAL A 157 4.52 -10.97 -1.68
C VAL A 157 3.74 -12.28 -1.68
N GLU A 158 2.75 -12.36 -2.55
CA GLU A 158 1.94 -13.55 -2.77
C GLU A 158 2.15 -14.00 -4.22
N PRO A 159 3.00 -15.01 -4.48
CA PRO A 159 3.26 -15.49 -5.83
C PRO A 159 1.97 -15.85 -6.56
N GLY A 160 1.82 -15.38 -7.80
CA GLY A 160 0.59 -15.56 -8.58
C GLY A 160 -0.55 -14.61 -8.21
N PHE A 161 -0.33 -13.66 -7.30
CA PHE A 161 -1.35 -12.69 -6.93
C PHE A 161 -0.81 -11.25 -6.93
N VAL A 162 -0.10 -10.82 -5.88
CA VAL A 162 0.34 -9.43 -5.75
C VAL A 162 1.65 -9.30 -4.96
N MET A 163 2.44 -8.27 -5.28
CA MET A 163 3.46 -7.69 -4.41
C MET A 163 2.90 -6.40 -3.82
N GLN A 164 3.00 -6.23 -2.50
CA GLN A 164 2.44 -5.09 -1.77
C GLN A 164 3.51 -4.38 -0.93
N ALA A 165 3.49 -3.05 -1.01
CA ALA A 165 4.43 -2.15 -0.37
C ALA A 165 3.75 -0.83 0.05
N GLY A 166 4.52 0.12 0.59
CA GLY A 166 4.03 1.46 0.93
C GLY A 166 3.52 1.63 2.36
N ASP A 167 3.81 0.67 3.25
CA ASP A 167 3.57 0.82 4.69
C ASP A 167 4.80 1.48 5.36
N PRO A 168 4.67 2.71 5.91
CA PRO A 168 5.77 3.42 6.56
C PRO A 168 6.31 2.76 7.83
N LEU A 169 5.52 1.91 8.51
CA LEU A 169 5.93 1.24 9.75
C LEU A 169 7.03 0.21 9.50
N THR A 170 7.09 -0.33 8.28
CA THR A 170 8.15 -1.27 7.89
C THR A 170 9.54 -0.67 8.04
N ARG A 171 9.69 0.64 7.87
CA ARG A 171 10.98 1.33 8.00
C ARG A 171 11.56 1.22 9.41
N GLN A 172 10.71 1.18 10.43
CA GLN A 172 11.13 1.14 11.84
C GLN A 172 11.04 -0.28 12.41
N GLN A 173 10.02 -1.05 12.00
CA GLN A 173 9.72 -2.36 12.58
C GLN A 173 10.22 -3.54 11.72
N GLY A 174 10.77 -3.27 10.53
CA GLY A 174 11.10 -4.28 9.53
C GLY A 174 9.87 -4.75 8.73
N PRO A 175 10.06 -5.63 7.72
CA PRO A 175 8.99 -6.08 6.83
C PRO A 175 7.91 -6.95 7.50
N GLN A 176 8.18 -7.48 8.70
CA GLN A 176 7.28 -8.37 9.45
C GLN A 176 7.02 -7.85 10.87
N GLY A 177 7.12 -6.53 11.06
CA GLY A 177 6.78 -5.89 12.33
C GLY A 177 5.33 -6.16 12.74
N PRO A 178 5.01 -6.13 14.05
CA PRO A 178 3.69 -6.48 14.57
C PRO A 178 2.56 -5.58 14.04
N GLU A 179 2.87 -4.34 13.67
CA GLU A 179 1.89 -3.38 13.16
C GLU A 179 2.00 -3.18 11.64
N VAL A 180 2.79 -3.99 10.95
CA VAL A 180 2.92 -3.91 9.49
C VAL A 180 1.63 -4.37 8.81
N GLY A 181 1.26 -3.68 7.74
CA GLY A 181 -0.05 -3.73 7.07
C GLY A 181 -1.00 -2.64 7.55
N THR A 182 -0.67 -1.90 8.62
CA THR A 182 -1.57 -0.93 9.26
C THR A 182 -1.18 0.53 9.04
N GLY A 183 0.04 0.77 8.59
CA GLY A 183 0.56 2.12 8.45
C GLY A 183 -0.03 2.86 7.26
N GLY A 184 0.01 4.19 7.36
CA GLY A 184 -0.45 5.08 6.30
C GLY A 184 0.19 6.46 6.40
N PRO A 185 -0.14 7.39 5.48
CA PRO A 185 0.50 8.69 5.41
C PRO A 185 -0.07 9.70 6.43
N GLY A 186 -1.04 9.29 7.26
CA GLY A 186 -1.77 10.16 8.19
C GLY A 186 -3.06 10.75 7.60
N TRP A 187 -3.43 10.37 6.38
CA TRP A 187 -4.70 10.69 5.74
C TRP A 187 -5.14 9.55 4.82
N THR A 188 -6.38 9.60 4.35
CA THR A 188 -6.92 8.66 3.37
C THR A 188 -7.39 9.35 2.10
N VAL A 189 -7.55 8.57 1.04
CA VAL A 189 -8.04 8.98 -0.28
C VAL A 189 -9.32 8.18 -0.57
N PRO A 190 -10.44 8.84 -0.93
CA PRO A 190 -11.68 8.15 -1.29
C PRO A 190 -11.50 7.23 -2.49
N ALA A 191 -12.20 6.09 -2.51
CA ALA A 191 -12.13 5.12 -3.60
C ALA A 191 -12.46 5.74 -4.97
N GLU A 192 -11.70 5.36 -6.00
CA GLU A 192 -11.91 5.74 -7.41
C GLU A 192 -12.04 4.46 -8.24
N PHE A 193 -13.10 3.68 -7.99
CA PHE A 193 -13.34 2.43 -8.71
C PHE A 193 -13.56 2.67 -10.20
N SER A 194 -13.03 1.77 -11.03
CA SER A 194 -13.13 1.84 -12.49
C SER A 194 -13.34 0.46 -13.10
N ASN A 195 -13.61 0.44 -14.41
CA ASN A 195 -13.71 -0.80 -15.19
C ASN A 195 -12.35 -1.35 -15.64
N LYS A 196 -11.23 -0.76 -15.19
CA LYS A 196 -9.90 -1.30 -15.51
C LYS A 196 -9.71 -2.63 -14.75
N PRO A 197 -9.37 -3.73 -15.44
CA PRO A 197 -9.13 -5.00 -14.78
C PRO A 197 -7.76 -5.03 -14.09
N HIS A 198 -7.65 -5.81 -13.01
CA HIS A 198 -6.39 -6.13 -12.36
C HIS A 198 -5.68 -7.25 -13.14
N LEU A 199 -5.03 -6.87 -14.24
CA LEU A 199 -4.14 -7.75 -15.00
C LEU A 199 -2.74 -7.77 -14.38
N ARG A 200 -1.90 -8.73 -14.80
CA ARG A 200 -0.47 -8.71 -14.49
C ARG A 200 0.14 -7.34 -14.80
N GLY A 201 0.91 -6.79 -13.87
CA GLY A 201 1.52 -5.46 -13.93
C GLY A 201 0.62 -4.30 -13.50
N THR A 202 -0.67 -4.54 -13.21
CA THR A 202 -1.57 -3.47 -12.75
C THR A 202 -1.14 -2.94 -11.39
N LEU A 203 -1.09 -1.62 -11.24
CA LEU A 203 -0.85 -0.91 -9.98
C LEU A 203 -2.18 -0.47 -9.38
N SER A 204 -2.42 -0.81 -8.12
CA SER A 204 -3.68 -0.53 -7.43
C SER A 204 -3.47 -0.24 -5.94
N MET A 205 -4.40 0.51 -5.35
CA MET A 205 -4.28 1.00 -3.98
C MET A 205 -4.80 -0.03 -2.98
N ALA A 206 -4.00 -0.37 -1.98
CA ALA A 206 -4.46 -1.21 -0.88
C ALA A 206 -5.38 -0.41 0.05
N ARG A 207 -6.32 -1.11 0.69
CA ARG A 207 -7.27 -0.55 1.65
C ARG A 207 -7.65 -1.60 2.68
N SER A 208 -8.22 -1.15 3.79
CA SER A 208 -8.93 -1.97 4.75
C SER A 208 -10.34 -2.30 4.22
N GLN A 209 -11.23 -2.78 5.09
CA GLN A 209 -12.63 -3.03 4.74
C GLN A 209 -13.36 -1.77 4.27
N ASP A 210 -13.02 -0.59 4.81
CA ASP A 210 -13.59 0.67 4.33
C ASP A 210 -13.04 1.01 2.94
N PRO A 211 -13.89 1.12 1.91
CA PRO A 211 -13.49 1.54 0.57
C PRO A 211 -12.64 2.82 0.53
N ASN A 212 -12.86 3.76 1.46
CA ASN A 212 -12.22 5.07 1.50
C ASN A 212 -11.00 5.13 2.42
N SER A 213 -10.44 3.97 2.80
CA SER A 213 -9.27 3.90 3.67
C SER A 213 -7.94 3.86 2.91
N GLY A 214 -7.96 3.94 1.58
CA GLY A 214 -6.74 3.94 0.76
C GLY A 214 -5.83 5.10 1.15
N GLY A 215 -4.51 4.91 1.13
CA GLY A 215 -3.57 5.89 1.64
C GLY A 215 -2.24 5.82 0.91
N SER A 216 -1.25 5.17 1.51
CA SER A 216 0.09 5.04 0.94
C SER A 216 0.41 3.64 0.43
N GLN A 217 -0.25 2.62 0.97
CA GLN A 217 0.02 1.23 0.63
C GLN A 217 -0.53 0.89 -0.75
N PHE A 218 0.30 0.34 -1.63
CA PHE A 218 -0.08 -0.05 -2.98
C PHE A 218 0.35 -1.48 -3.26
N PHE A 219 -0.23 -2.08 -4.29
CA PHE A 219 0.19 -3.37 -4.78
C PHE A 219 0.34 -3.38 -6.30
N VAL A 220 1.22 -4.25 -6.78
CA VAL A 220 1.37 -4.61 -8.19
C VAL A 220 0.91 -6.05 -8.36
N CYS A 221 0.01 -6.28 -9.32
CA CYS A 221 -0.48 -7.61 -9.65
C CYS A 221 0.63 -8.44 -10.32
N LEU A 222 1.00 -9.57 -9.71
CA LEU A 222 1.95 -10.54 -10.27
C LEU A 222 1.29 -11.44 -11.32
N ASP A 223 -0.02 -11.64 -11.22
CA ASP A 223 -0.83 -12.31 -12.22
C ASP A 223 -2.23 -11.67 -12.27
N ARG A 224 -3.15 -12.24 -13.05
CA ARG A 224 -4.54 -11.83 -13.15
C ARG A 224 -5.26 -11.99 -11.81
N ALA A 225 -5.76 -10.88 -11.26
CA ALA A 225 -6.48 -10.83 -9.99
C ALA A 225 -7.97 -10.43 -10.17
N ALA A 226 -8.76 -11.26 -10.86
CA ALA A 226 -10.16 -10.95 -11.21
C ALA A 226 -11.08 -10.63 -10.03
N ALA A 227 -10.78 -11.18 -8.84
CA ALA A 227 -11.56 -10.93 -7.64
C ALA A 227 -11.51 -9.47 -7.16
N LEU A 228 -10.50 -8.70 -7.59
CA LEU A 228 -10.25 -7.31 -7.18
C LEU A 228 -10.92 -6.27 -8.10
N ASP A 229 -11.34 -6.69 -9.30
CA ASP A 229 -11.94 -5.79 -10.30
C ASP A 229 -13.17 -5.06 -9.75
N GLY A 230 -13.22 -3.74 -9.98
CA GLY A 230 -14.29 -2.87 -9.49
C GLY A 230 -14.35 -2.68 -7.97
N LYS A 231 -13.42 -3.27 -7.20
CA LYS A 231 -13.39 -3.22 -5.72
C LYS A 231 -12.17 -2.50 -5.14
N TYR A 232 -11.18 -2.23 -5.97
CA TYR A 232 -9.93 -1.54 -5.64
C TYR A 232 -9.63 -0.49 -6.70
N THR A 233 -8.95 0.59 -6.29
CA THR A 233 -8.62 1.70 -7.17
C THR A 233 -7.37 1.36 -7.98
N VAL A 234 -7.57 0.97 -9.24
CA VAL A 234 -6.50 0.91 -10.23
C VAL A 234 -6.05 2.32 -10.57
N PHE A 235 -4.77 2.64 -10.33
CA PHE A 235 -4.22 3.98 -10.57
C PHE A 235 -2.94 3.97 -11.42
N GLY A 236 -2.54 2.82 -11.97
CA GLY A 236 -1.42 2.75 -12.89
C GLY A 236 -1.10 1.35 -13.40
N GLN A 237 0.06 1.20 -14.01
CA GLN A 237 0.64 -0.07 -14.40
C GLN A 237 2.17 -0.02 -14.47
N VAL A 238 2.82 -1.18 -14.38
CA VAL A 238 4.23 -1.34 -14.69
C VAL A 238 4.47 -1.16 -16.19
N LEU A 239 5.48 -0.36 -16.55
CA LEU A 239 5.86 -0.10 -17.93
C LEU A 239 6.90 -1.09 -18.46
N GLY A 240 6.77 -1.42 -19.74
CA GLY A 240 7.77 -2.16 -20.51
C GLY A 240 8.16 -3.51 -19.88
N ASP A 241 9.46 -3.73 -19.76
CA ASP A 241 10.10 -4.91 -19.15
C ASP A 241 10.22 -4.83 -17.62
N GLY A 242 9.60 -3.83 -16.97
CA GLY A 242 9.69 -3.63 -15.52
C GLY A 242 9.20 -4.83 -14.69
N MET A 243 8.35 -5.69 -15.26
CA MET A 243 7.91 -6.92 -14.60
C MET A 243 9.06 -7.90 -14.32
N ASP A 244 10.15 -7.88 -15.10
CA ASP A 244 11.32 -8.72 -14.87
C ASP A 244 12.05 -8.38 -13.56
N VAL A 245 11.88 -7.14 -13.08
CA VAL A 245 12.34 -6.72 -11.75
C VAL A 245 11.30 -7.08 -10.70
N VAL A 246 10.03 -6.78 -10.97
CA VAL A 246 8.93 -7.02 -10.02
C VAL A 246 8.80 -8.50 -9.63
N ASP A 247 8.98 -9.42 -10.58
CA ASP A 247 8.92 -10.87 -10.33
C ASP A 247 10.04 -11.38 -9.41
N LYS A 248 11.14 -10.64 -9.28
CA LYS A 248 12.27 -11.00 -8.41
C LYS A 248 12.13 -10.46 -7.00
N LEU A 249 11.09 -9.65 -6.74
CA LEU A 249 10.88 -9.02 -5.45
C LEU A 249 10.32 -10.01 -4.44
N GLU A 250 10.88 -9.97 -3.25
CA GLU A 250 10.55 -10.83 -2.11
C GLU A 250 10.19 -9.98 -0.89
N VAL A 251 9.56 -10.60 0.11
CA VAL A 251 9.33 -9.93 1.40
C VAL A 251 10.69 -9.55 2.01
N GLY A 252 10.83 -8.28 2.41
CA GLY A 252 12.08 -7.73 2.94
C GLY A 252 12.99 -7.06 1.91
N ASP A 253 12.65 -7.12 0.62
CA ASP A 253 13.23 -6.19 -0.34
C ASP A 253 12.75 -4.76 -0.06
N GLN A 254 13.55 -3.78 -0.46
CA GLN A 254 13.37 -2.38 -0.08
C GLN A 254 13.09 -1.51 -1.30
N LEU A 255 12.11 -0.61 -1.17
CA LEU A 255 11.98 0.56 -2.02
C LEU A 255 13.07 1.55 -1.60
N GLN A 256 14.21 1.52 -2.27
CA GLN A 256 15.34 2.39 -1.93
C GLN A 256 14.98 3.84 -2.22
N PHE A 257 14.45 4.11 -3.41
CA PHE A 257 14.01 5.43 -3.84
C PHE A 257 12.76 5.36 -4.71
N VAL A 258 11.84 6.31 -4.53
CA VAL A 258 10.70 6.51 -5.42
C VAL A 258 10.61 7.97 -5.84
N TRP A 259 10.57 8.23 -7.15
CA TRP A 259 10.52 9.60 -7.69
C TRP A 259 9.72 9.69 -8.98
N MET A 260 9.33 10.91 -9.36
CA MET A 260 8.69 11.16 -10.66
C MET A 260 9.75 11.24 -11.74
N ALA A 261 9.71 10.31 -12.69
CA ALA A 261 10.58 10.27 -13.87
C ALA A 261 10.05 11.10 -15.04
N HIS A 262 8.72 11.28 -15.12
CA HIS A 262 8.02 12.12 -16.09
C HIS A 262 6.71 12.64 -15.46
N GLU A 263 6.28 13.85 -15.81
CA GLU A 263 5.06 14.49 -15.28
C GLU A 263 4.11 14.95 -16.37
#